data_AF-A0A3N2AV14-F1
#
_entry.id   AF-A0A3N2AV14-F1
#
_cell.length_a   1.000
_cell.length_b   1.000
_cell.length_c   1.000
_cell.angle_alpha   90.00
_cell.angle_beta   90.00
_cell.angle_gamma   90.00
#
_symmetry.space_group_name_H-M   'P 1'
#
loop_
_entity.id
_entity.type
_entity.pdbx_description
1 polymer ?
#
loop_
_entity_poly.entity_id
_entity_poly.type
_entity_poly.pdbx_seq_one_letter_code
_entity_poly.pdbx_strand_id
1 'polypeptide(L)'
;MPNPSIKDEELYEKLKSEGNSSEKAARIANAAARDGRSKVGERGGDAERYEDRTVPELRDRAKELGIEGTSTLKKAELIERLRDH
;
A
#
# COMPACT_ATOMS: atom_id res chain seq x y z
N MET A 1 -9.58 19.95 15.35
CA MET A 1 -10.92 19.35 15.35
C MET A 1 -10.74 17.91 14.90
N PRO A 2 -11.24 16.89 15.63
CA PRO A 2 -11.18 15.52 15.14
C PRO A 2 -11.94 15.46 13.82
N ASN A 3 -11.36 14.82 12.82
CA ASN A 3 -12.01 14.70 11.52
C ASN A 3 -13.18 13.71 11.67
N PRO A 4 -14.46 14.12 11.55
CA PRO A 4 -15.60 13.24 11.81
C PRO A 4 -15.70 12.05 10.84
N SER A 5 -14.93 12.10 9.75
CA SER A 5 -14.87 11.05 8.73
C SER A 5 -13.83 9.96 9.00
N ILE A 6 -12.91 10.15 9.95
CA ILE A 6 -11.88 9.16 10.30
C ILE A 6 -12.23 8.52 11.64
N LYS A 7 -12.56 7.23 11.58
CA LYS A 7 -13.03 6.46 12.73
C LYS A 7 -11.90 5.98 13.64
N ASP A 8 -10.69 5.86 13.11
CA ASP A 8 -9.47 5.49 13.86
C ASP A 8 -8.37 6.53 13.59
N GLU A 9 -8.44 7.64 14.31
CA GLU A 9 -7.57 8.80 14.09
C GLU A 9 -6.11 8.52 14.48
N GLU A 10 -5.90 7.67 15.50
CA GLU A 10 -4.57 7.21 15.92
C GLU A 10 -3.88 6.40 14.81
N LEU A 11 -4.59 5.43 14.22
CA LEU A 11 -4.06 4.64 13.11
C LEU A 11 -3.82 5.50 11.86
N TYR A 12 -4.70 6.46 11.59
CA TYR A 12 -4.55 7.39 10.48
C TYR A 12 -3.25 8.21 10.57
N GLU A 13 -3.00 8.86 11.72
CA GLU A 13 -1.78 9.65 11.91
C GLU A 13 -0.53 8.78 11.86
N LYS A 14 -0.60 7.57 12.43
CA LYS A 14 0.50 6.60 12.32
C LYS A 14 0.81 6.27 10.85
N LEU A 15 -0.20 5.91 10.06
CA LEU A 15 -0.01 5.56 8.66
C LEU A 15 0.53 6.74 7.83
N LYS A 16 0.13 7.98 8.14
CA LYS A 16 0.72 9.18 7.55
C LYS A 16 2.19 9.37 7.93
N SER A 17 2.55 9.13 9.19
CA SER A 17 3.94 9.19 9.64
C SER A 17 4.82 8.13 8.97
N GLU A 18 4.23 7.00 8.58
CA GLU A 18 4.86 5.92 7.82
C GLU A 18 4.97 6.24 6.31
N GLY A 19 4.49 7.41 5.86
CA GLY A 19 4.58 7.87 4.47
C GLY A 19 3.39 7.51 3.60
N ASN A 20 2.29 6.96 4.15
CA ASN A 20 1.09 6.74 3.36
C ASN A 20 0.41 8.07 3.00
N SER A 21 -0.22 8.12 1.83
CA SER A 21 -1.07 9.25 1.45
C SER A 21 -2.26 9.38 2.42
N SER A 22 -2.73 10.61 2.65
CA SER A 22 -3.86 10.88 3.55
C SER A 22 -5.10 10.06 3.19
N GLU A 23 -5.38 9.85 1.90
CA GLU A 23 -6.50 9.05 1.45
C GLU A 23 -6.32 7.55 1.79
N LYS A 24 -5.12 7.00 1.55
CA LYS A 24 -4.80 5.61 1.88
C LYS A 24 -4.86 5.36 3.38
N ALA A 25 -4.29 6.27 4.17
CA ALA A 25 -4.33 6.22 5.62
C ALA A 25 -5.79 6.25 6.14
N ALA A 26 -6.62 7.16 5.60
CA ALA A 26 -8.03 7.27 6.02
C ALA A 26 -8.83 6.00 5.69
N ARG A 27 -8.58 5.39 4.52
CA ARG A 27 -9.22 4.14 4.10
C ARG A 27 -8.89 2.98 5.03
N ILE A 28 -7.62 2.81 5.37
CA ILE A 28 -7.14 1.74 6.27
C ILE A 28 -7.67 1.98 7.69
N ALA A 29 -7.60 3.22 8.20
CA ALA A 29 -8.15 3.60 9.50
C ALA A 29 -9.65 3.28 9.62
N ASN A 30 -10.44 3.66 8.62
CA ASN A 30 -11.87 3.38 8.61
C ASN A 30 -12.20 1.89 8.46
N ALA A 31 -11.43 1.15 7.66
CA ALA A 31 -11.55 -0.30 7.57
C ALA A 31 -11.20 -0.99 8.89
N ALA A 32 -10.16 -0.52 9.58
CA ALA A 32 -9.70 -1.09 10.85
C ALA A 32 -10.70 -0.86 11.98
N ALA A 33 -11.33 0.32 12.02
CA ALA A 33 -12.42 0.62 12.94
C ALA A 33 -13.67 -0.25 12.71
N ARG A 34 -13.92 -0.68 11.47
CA ARG A 34 -15.09 -1.50 11.10
C ARG A 34 -14.85 -2.99 11.28
N ASP A 35 -13.72 -3.48 10.76
CA ASP A 35 -13.44 -4.91 10.61
C ASP A 35 -12.41 -5.42 11.63
N GLY A 36 -11.83 -4.52 12.45
CA GLY A 36 -10.76 -4.80 13.39
C GLY A 36 -9.36 -4.62 12.77
N ARG A 37 -8.44 -3.99 13.53
CA ARG A 37 -7.05 -3.74 13.12
C ARG A 37 -6.34 -5.03 12.65
N SER A 38 -6.52 -6.14 13.36
CA SER A 38 -5.88 -7.43 13.01
C SER A 38 -6.34 -7.98 11.66
N LYS A 39 -7.65 -7.95 11.38
CA LYS A 39 -8.22 -8.48 10.12
C LYS A 39 -7.87 -7.61 8.91
N VAL A 40 -7.65 -6.31 9.13
CA VAL A 40 -7.13 -5.40 8.09
C VAL A 40 -5.63 -5.62 7.88
N GLY A 41 -4.88 -5.83 8.96
CA GLY A 41 -3.45 -6.16 8.90
C GLY A 41 -3.17 -7.48 8.19
N GLU A 42 -3.96 -8.54 8.47
CA GLU A 42 -3.89 -9.84 7.80
C GLU A 42 -4.12 -9.70 6.29
N ARG A 43 -5.24 -9.09 5.89
CA ARG A 43 -5.53 -8.78 4.48
C ARG A 43 -4.45 -7.95 3.79
N GLY A 44 -3.76 -7.07 4.54
CA GLY A 44 -2.64 -6.28 4.03
C GLY A 44 -1.31 -7.04 4.01
N GLY A 45 -1.14 -8.05 4.87
CA GLY A 45 0.06 -8.87 5.02
C GLY A 45 0.13 -10.06 4.07
N ASP A 46 -1.01 -10.53 3.56
CA ASP A 46 -1.10 -11.58 2.54
C ASP A 46 -0.68 -11.10 1.13
N ALA A 47 -0.44 -9.79 0.96
CA ALA A 47 0.17 -9.30 -0.26
C ALA A 47 1.61 -9.82 -0.33
N GLU A 48 1.83 -10.80 -1.21
CA GLU A 48 3.15 -11.33 -1.52
C GLU A 48 4.14 -10.18 -1.73
N ARG A 49 5.24 -10.19 -0.97
CA ARG A 49 6.22 -9.11 -0.98
C ARG A 49 6.81 -9.01 -2.38
N TYR A 50 6.84 -7.79 -2.93
CA TYR A 50 7.50 -7.57 -4.21
C TYR A 50 9.00 -7.93 -4.17
N GLU A 51 9.61 -7.92 -2.98
CA GLU A 51 10.97 -8.42 -2.76
C GLU A 51 11.15 -9.89 -3.12
N ASP A 52 10.13 -10.71 -2.93
CA ASP A 52 10.17 -12.16 -3.17
C ASP A 52 9.94 -12.51 -4.64
N ARG A 53 9.34 -11.59 -5.41
CA ARG A 53 9.07 -11.77 -6.84
C ARG A 53 10.31 -11.61 -7.71
N THR A 54 10.32 -12.30 -8.84
CA THR A 54 11.36 -12.16 -9.87
C THR A 54 11.17 -10.88 -10.69
N VAL A 55 12.23 -10.41 -11.36
CA VAL A 55 12.16 -9.22 -12.23
C VAL A 55 11.07 -9.34 -13.32
N PRO A 56 10.90 -10.49 -14.00
CA PRO A 56 9.80 -10.69 -14.95
C PRO A 56 8.43 -10.50 -14.30
N GLU A 57 8.17 -11.13 -13.15
CA GLU A 57 6.88 -11.02 -12.45
C GLU A 57 6.56 -9.60 -12.00
N LEU A 58 7.58 -8.84 -11.57
CA LEU A 58 7.41 -7.43 -11.22
C LEU A 58 7.07 -6.58 -12.44
N ARG A 59 7.67 -6.87 -13.60
CA ARG A 59 7.35 -6.18 -14.86
C ARG A 59 5.95 -6.49 -15.35
N ASP A 60 5.55 -7.76 -15.27
CA ASP A 60 4.20 -8.19 -15.65
C ASP A 60 3.17 -7.54 -14.73
N ARG A 61 3.42 -7.55 -13.42
CA ARG A 61 2.56 -6.86 -12.45
C ARG A 61 2.48 -5.35 -12.71
N ALA A 62 3.60 -4.72 -13.03
CA ALA A 62 3.62 -3.29 -13.33
C ALA A 62 2.84 -2.98 -14.62
N LYS A 63 2.88 -3.89 -15.61
CA LYS A 63 2.10 -3.78 -16.84
C LYS A 63 0.60 -3.98 -16.61
N GLU A 64 0.20 -4.91 -15.73
CA GLU A 64 -1.20 -5.07 -15.30
C GLU A 64 -1.76 -3.80 -14.66
N LEU A 65 -0.91 -3.07 -13.92
CA LEU A 65 -1.25 -1.82 -13.26
C LEU A 65 -1.11 -0.59 -14.20
N GLY A 66 -0.69 -0.78 -15.45
CA GLY A 66 -0.51 0.33 -16.40
C GLY A 66 0.70 1.23 -16.10
N ILE A 67 1.69 0.73 -15.36
CA ILE A 67 2.93 1.45 -15.06
C ILE A 67 3.88 1.32 -16.25
N GLU A 68 4.10 2.43 -16.95
CA GLU A 68 4.99 2.50 -18.10
C GLU A 68 6.46 2.70 -17.71
N GLY A 69 7.38 2.41 -18.63
CA GLY A 69 8.82 2.63 -18.43
C GLY A 69 9.52 1.62 -17.51
N THR A 70 8.92 0.45 -17.27
CA THR A 70 9.43 -0.59 -16.36
C THR A 70 10.47 -1.52 -17.01
N SER A 71 10.59 -1.49 -18.34
CA SER A 71 11.48 -2.36 -19.11
C SER A 71 12.97 -2.08 -18.88
N THR A 72 13.33 -0.86 -18.52
CA THR A 72 14.73 -0.43 -18.24
C THR A 72 15.08 -0.46 -16.76
N LEU A 73 14.08 -0.63 -15.89
CA LEU A 73 14.26 -0.58 -14.44
C LEU A 73 14.88 -1.86 -13.88
N LYS A 74 15.70 -1.70 -12.84
CA LYS A 74 16.22 -2.78 -12.01
C LYS A 74 15.15 -3.26 -11.04
N LYS A 75 15.37 -4.44 -10.43
CA LYS A 75 14.43 -5.04 -9.45
C LYS A 75 13.99 -4.05 -8.37
N ALA A 76 14.92 -3.32 -7.76
CA ALA A 76 14.63 -2.35 -6.71
C ALA A 76 13.70 -1.22 -7.20
N GLU A 77 14.02 -0.63 -8.36
CA GLU A 77 13.22 0.45 -8.95
C GLU A 77 11.82 -0.02 -9.38
N LEU A 78 11.69 -1.28 -9.84
CA LEU A 78 10.39 -1.90 -10.12
C LEU A 78 9.54 -2.01 -8.85
N ILE A 79 10.16 -2.45 -7.76
CA ILE A 79 9.48 -2.58 -6.46
C ILE A 79 9.02 -1.21 -5.96
N GLU A 80 9.86 -0.17 -6.07
CA GLU A 80 9.49 1.20 -5.70
C GLU A 80 8.32 1.70 -6.52
N ARG A 81 8.39 1.58 -7.85
CA ARG A 81 7.27 1.96 -8.74
C ARG A 81 5.97 1.23 -8.41
N LEU A 82 6.05 -0.05 -8.06
CA LEU A 82 4.90 -0.86 -7.67
C LEU A 82 4.34 -0.52 -6.28
N ARG A 83 5.14 0.13 -5.42
CA ARG A 83 4.73 0.58 -4.08
C ARG A 83 4.14 1.98 -4.09
N ASP A 84 4.64 2.83 -4.99
CA ASP A 84 4.21 4.21 -5.15
C ASP A 84 2.94 4.37 -6.02
N HIS A 85 2.52 3.28 -6.67
CA HIS A 85 1.26 3.19 -7.42
C HIS A 85 0.09 2.79 -6.52
#